data_AF-A0A1I0TWZ1-F1
#
_entry.id   AF-A0A1I0TWZ1-F1
#
_cell.length_a   1.000
_cell.length_b   1.000
_cell.length_c   1.000
_cell.angle_alpha   90.00
_cell.angle_beta   90.00
_cell.angle_gamma   90.00
#
_symmetry.space_group_name_H-M   'P 1'
#
loop_
_entity.id
_entity.type
_entity.pdbx_description
1 polymer ?
#
loop_
_entity_poly.entity_id
_entity_poly.type
_entity_poly.pdbx_seq_one_letter_code
_entity_poly.pdbx_strand_id
1 'polypeptide(L)'
;MNVELETELLADMEDDWMSFWGFHTIVSSLTPEPVSPEDTARVIETLLRRGLITLGQLAWNDVGREVWDVPPGVAMERIRYGHNGKHGYASAPSWEHLMTTEVMRADLTPLGEERLTELASSERPVNPVQ
;
A
#
# COMPACT_ATOMS: atom_id res chain seq x y z
N MET A 1 13.55 0.76 1.13
CA MET A 1 12.58 0.29 2.14
C MET A 1 13.29 -0.71 3.04
N ASN A 2 13.14 -0.62 4.35
CA ASN A 2 13.71 -1.61 5.27
C ASN A 2 12.85 -2.90 5.24
N VAL A 3 13.40 -4.01 5.76
CA VAL A 3 12.72 -5.33 5.71
C VAL A 3 11.46 -5.34 6.56
N GLU A 4 11.54 -4.83 7.79
CA GLU A 4 10.41 -4.78 8.74
C GLU A 4 9.19 -4.05 8.15
N LEU A 5 9.39 -2.87 7.56
CA LEU A 5 8.34 -2.10 6.90
C LEU A 5 7.75 -2.84 5.69
N GLU A 6 8.58 -3.51 4.90
CA GLU A 6 8.08 -4.31 3.77
C GLU A 6 7.23 -5.49 4.28
N THR A 7 7.70 -6.21 5.30
CA THR A 7 6.98 -7.33 5.91
C THR A 7 5.61 -6.88 6.43
N GLU A 8 5.58 -5.82 7.26
CA GLU A 8 4.33 -5.33 7.88
C GLU A 8 3.32 -4.84 6.83
N LEU A 9 3.78 -4.14 5.79
CA LEU A 9 2.89 -3.68 4.72
C LEU A 9 2.30 -4.84 3.92
N LEU A 10 3.12 -5.84 3.56
CA LEU A 10 2.64 -6.99 2.80
C LEU A 10 1.73 -7.89 3.64
N ALA A 11 2.05 -8.08 4.93
CA ALA A 11 1.25 -8.87 5.86
C ALA A 11 -0.14 -8.27 6.10
N ASP A 12 -0.24 -6.95 6.27
CA ASP A 12 -1.55 -6.28 6.46
C ASP A 12 -2.45 -6.38 5.21
N MET A 13 -1.86 -6.57 4.01
CA MET A 13 -2.59 -6.82 2.76
C MET A 13 -2.84 -8.31 2.45
N GLU A 14 -2.38 -9.25 3.28
CA GLU A 14 -2.53 -10.69 3.00
C GLU A 14 -4.01 -11.13 3.09
N ASP A 15 -4.73 -10.62 4.09
CA ASP A 15 -6.13 -11.00 4.37
C ASP A 15 -7.17 -10.04 3.78
N ASP A 16 -6.79 -8.79 3.47
CA ASP A 16 -7.69 -7.76 2.93
C ASP A 16 -6.91 -6.71 2.11
N TRP A 17 -7.60 -5.69 1.60
CA TRP A 17 -6.98 -4.55 0.92
C TRP A 17 -6.54 -3.46 1.91
N MET A 18 -5.62 -2.60 1.46
CA MET A 18 -5.13 -1.46 2.25
C MET A 18 -5.47 -0.11 1.61
N SER A 19 -5.89 0.86 2.43
CA SER A 19 -6.11 2.26 2.02
C SER A 19 -4.81 3.07 2.07
N PHE A 20 -4.83 4.27 1.47
CA PHE A 20 -3.72 5.23 1.63
C PHE A 20 -3.42 5.55 3.09
N TRP A 21 -4.46 5.68 3.93
CA TRP A 21 -4.28 5.94 5.37
C TRP A 21 -3.68 4.76 6.12
N GLY A 22 -4.02 3.53 5.73
CA GLY A 22 -3.40 2.30 6.25
C GLY A 22 -1.90 2.30 6.01
N PHE A 23 -1.48 2.56 4.76
CA PHE A 23 -0.07 2.75 4.42
C PHE A 23 0.56 3.85 5.27
N HIS A 24 -0.08 5.02 5.37
CA HIS A 24 0.47 6.14 6.11
C HIS A 24 0.71 5.80 7.58
N THR A 25 -0.23 5.07 8.20
CA THR A 25 -0.15 4.66 9.60
C THR A 25 1.03 3.73 9.84
N ILE A 26 1.20 2.69 9.01
CA ILE A 26 2.30 1.72 9.14
C ILE A 26 3.66 2.36 8.82
N VAL A 27 3.74 3.16 7.74
CA VAL A 27 4.98 3.87 7.40
C VAL A 27 5.39 4.82 8.53
N SER A 28 4.43 5.53 9.13
CA SER A 28 4.69 6.45 10.24
C SER A 28 5.07 5.75 11.54
N SER A 29 4.54 4.56 11.83
CA SER A 29 4.87 3.84 13.06
C SER A 29 6.28 3.23 13.03
N LEU A 30 6.79 2.92 11.84
CA LEU A 30 8.10 2.26 11.63
C LEU A 30 9.19 3.22 11.11
N THR A 31 8.87 4.50 10.94
CA THR A 31 9.84 5.53 10.54
C THR A 31 10.08 6.50 11.71
N PRO A 32 11.34 6.77 12.09
CA PRO A 32 11.65 7.61 13.26
C PRO A 32 11.38 9.11 13.07
N GLU A 33 11.23 9.56 11.82
CA GLU A 33 10.94 10.96 11.48
C GLU A 33 9.47 11.15 11.08
N PRO A 34 8.92 12.36 11.22
CA PRO A 34 7.58 12.66 10.72
C PRO A 34 7.46 12.33 9.23
N VAL A 35 6.53 11.44 8.91
CA VAL A 35 6.28 10.98 7.53
C VAL A 35 5.31 11.93 6.85
N SER A 36 5.65 12.40 5.65
CA SER A 36 4.72 13.16 4.81
C SER A 36 3.83 12.23 3.97
N PRO A 37 2.66 12.69 3.47
CA PRO A 37 1.89 11.93 2.48
C PRO A 37 2.71 11.56 1.24
N GLU A 38 3.62 12.44 0.81
CA GLU A 38 4.53 12.16 -0.30
C GLU A 38 5.48 10.99 -0.02
N ASP A 39 5.96 10.84 1.22
CA ASP A 39 6.82 9.72 1.60
C ASP A 39 6.04 8.41 1.59
N THR A 40 4.80 8.42 2.09
CA THR A 40 3.87 7.29 1.96
C THR A 40 3.61 6.93 0.49
N ALA A 41 3.38 7.93 -0.37
CA ALA A 41 3.16 7.70 -1.80
C ALA A 41 4.37 7.06 -2.48
N ARG A 42 5.60 7.43 -2.08
CA ARG A 42 6.84 6.79 -2.61
C ARG A 42 6.94 5.32 -2.21
N VAL A 43 6.50 4.95 -1.02
CA VAL A 43 6.45 3.54 -0.58
C VAL A 43 5.45 2.76 -1.43
N ILE A 44 4.24 3.29 -1.62
CA ILE A 44 3.22 2.68 -2.49
C ILE A 44 3.75 2.52 -3.91
N GLU A 45 4.35 3.56 -4.49
CA GLU A 45 4.93 3.52 -5.83
C GLU A 45 6.03 2.46 -5.95
N THR A 46 6.88 2.32 -4.91
CA THR A 46 7.94 1.31 -4.88
C THR A 46 7.36 -0.10 -4.94
N LEU A 47 6.34 -0.41 -4.14
CA LEU A 47 5.68 -1.71 -4.13
C LEU A 47 4.99 -2.01 -5.47
N LEU A 48 4.26 -1.01 -6.00
CA LEU A 48 3.57 -1.11 -7.28
C LEU A 48 4.52 -1.38 -8.43
N ARG A 49 5.63 -0.63 -8.51
CA ARG A 49 6.63 -0.80 -9.58
C ARG A 49 7.38 -2.12 -9.50
N ARG A 50 7.52 -2.68 -8.29
CA ARG A 50 8.07 -4.03 -8.08
C ARG A 50 7.04 -5.12 -8.41
N GLY A 51 5.80 -4.76 -8.73
CA GLY A 51 4.72 -5.69 -9.02
C GLY A 51 4.24 -6.46 -7.79
N LEU A 52 4.50 -5.97 -6.58
CA LEU A 52 4.10 -6.65 -5.34
C LEU A 52 2.63 -6.38 -5.00
N ILE A 53 2.11 -5.22 -5.42
CA ILE A 53 0.73 -4.82 -5.20
C ILE A 53 0.05 -4.43 -6.50
N THR A 54 -1.28 -4.54 -6.51
CA THR A 54 -2.15 -3.89 -7.49
C THR A 54 -2.87 -2.72 -6.84
N LEU A 55 -3.20 -1.70 -7.63
CA LEU A 55 -4.01 -0.57 -7.17
C LEU A 55 -5.37 -0.60 -7.85
N GLY A 56 -6.38 -0.17 -7.11
CA GLY A 56 -7.75 -0.08 -7.58
C GLY A 56 -8.57 0.86 -6.74
N GLN A 57 -9.88 0.75 -6.86
CA GLN A 57 -10.85 1.47 -6.04
C GLN A 57 -12.06 0.58 -5.74
N LEU A 58 -12.92 1.04 -4.84
CA LEU A 58 -14.23 0.45 -4.65
C LEU A 58 -15.03 0.56 -5.97
N ALA A 59 -15.46 -0.58 -6.51
CA ALA A 59 -16.34 -0.60 -7.66
C ALA A 59 -17.79 -0.46 -7.25
N TRP A 60 -18.60 0.15 -8.11
CA TRP A 60 -20.05 0.18 -7.99
C TRP A 60 -20.65 -1.10 -8.61
N ASN A 61 -20.16 -2.27 -8.18
CA ASN A 61 -20.60 -3.58 -8.66
C ASN A 61 -20.61 -4.60 -7.51
N ASP A 62 -21.16 -5.79 -7.77
CA ASP A 62 -21.30 -6.86 -6.77
C ASP A 62 -19.95 -7.46 -6.30
N VAL A 63 -18.86 -7.17 -7.03
CA VAL A 63 -17.49 -7.62 -6.71
C VAL A 63 -16.82 -6.66 -5.72
N GLY A 64 -17.35 -5.44 -5.56
CA GLY A 64 -16.88 -4.45 -4.59
C GLY A 64 -15.54 -3.80 -4.94
N ARG A 65 -14.85 -4.20 -6.01
CA ARG A 65 -13.53 -3.66 -6.37
C ARG A 65 -13.29 -3.62 -7.88
N GLU A 66 -12.61 -2.56 -8.32
CA GLU A 66 -12.09 -2.38 -9.68
C GLU A 66 -10.59 -2.17 -9.61
N VAL A 67 -9.82 -3.09 -10.22
CA VAL A 67 -8.37 -2.94 -10.40
C VAL A 67 -8.11 -1.92 -11.51
N TRP A 68 -7.15 -1.02 -11.29
CA TRP A 68 -6.75 -0.06 -12.29
C TRP A 68 -5.73 -0.67 -13.27
N ASP A 69 -6.20 -1.03 -14.45
CA ASP A 69 -5.33 -1.41 -15.57
C ASP A 69 -4.77 -0.16 -16.29
N VAL A 70 -3.85 0.54 -15.60
CA VAL A 70 -3.20 1.75 -16.10
C VAL A 70 -1.72 1.75 -15.72
N PRO A 71 -0.86 2.52 -16.42
CA PRO A 71 0.55 2.65 -16.05
C PRO A 71 0.73 3.15 -14.61
N PRO A 72 1.78 2.73 -13.88
CA PRO A 72 2.02 3.15 -12.49
C PRO A 72 1.96 4.66 -12.26
N GLY A 73 2.51 5.46 -13.18
CA GLY A 73 2.46 6.92 -13.08
C GLY A 73 1.04 7.49 -13.05
N VAL A 74 0.14 6.93 -13.87
CA VAL A 74 -1.28 7.34 -13.92
C VAL A 74 -2.00 6.94 -12.63
N ALA A 75 -1.72 5.74 -12.10
CA ALA A 75 -2.26 5.31 -10.82
C ALA A 75 -1.80 6.23 -9.67
N MET A 76 -0.51 6.62 -9.66
CA MET A 76 0.01 7.54 -8.66
C MET A 76 -0.56 8.96 -8.80
N GLU A 77 -0.83 9.44 -10.02
CA GLU A 77 -1.53 10.72 -10.22
C GLU A 77 -2.95 10.69 -9.65
N ARG A 78 -3.69 9.59 -9.80
CA ARG A 78 -5.01 9.39 -9.17
C ARG A 78 -4.92 9.46 -7.64
N ILE A 79 -3.92 8.81 -7.05
CA ILE A 79 -3.69 8.85 -5.59
C ILE A 79 -3.31 10.26 -5.13
N ARG A 80 -2.53 10.99 -5.92
CA ARG A 80 -2.07 12.35 -5.60
C ARG A 80 -3.17 13.39 -5.67
N TYR A 81 -3.88 13.44 -6.79
CA TYR A 81 -4.83 14.51 -7.11
C TYR A 81 -6.29 14.13 -6.91
N GLY A 82 -6.57 12.85 -6.72
CA GLY A 82 -7.92 12.34 -6.58
C GLY A 82 -8.43 11.63 -7.83
N HIS A 83 -9.47 10.82 -7.63
CA HIS A 83 -10.13 10.06 -8.69
C HIS A 83 -11.57 9.76 -8.30
N ASN A 84 -12.49 9.77 -9.28
CA ASN A 84 -13.92 9.47 -9.08
C ASN A 84 -14.58 10.23 -7.91
N GLY A 85 -14.28 11.53 -7.82
CA GLY A 85 -14.86 12.41 -6.80
C GLY A 85 -14.24 12.26 -5.40
N LYS A 86 -13.27 11.36 -5.22
CA LYS A 86 -12.50 11.22 -3.97
C LYS A 86 -11.23 12.06 -4.03
N HIS A 87 -10.88 12.67 -2.89
CA HIS A 87 -9.67 13.48 -2.77
C HIS A 87 -8.42 12.60 -2.73
N GLY A 88 -7.41 12.97 -3.52
CA GLY A 88 -6.06 12.47 -3.38
C GLY A 88 -5.27 13.27 -2.35
N TYR A 89 -4.09 12.77 -1.97
CA TYR A 89 -3.38 13.30 -0.80
C TYR A 89 -2.93 14.75 -0.92
N ALA A 90 -2.67 15.25 -2.14
CA ALA A 90 -2.29 16.65 -2.37
C ALA A 90 -3.51 17.58 -2.51
N SER A 91 -4.71 17.01 -2.64
CA SER A 91 -5.96 17.74 -2.88
C SER A 91 -6.93 17.70 -1.69
N ALA A 92 -6.58 16.95 -0.65
CA ALA A 92 -7.44 16.82 0.53
C ALA A 92 -7.45 18.13 1.33
N PRO A 93 -8.61 18.59 1.79
CA PRO A 93 -8.72 19.86 2.51
C PRO A 93 -8.13 19.79 3.94
N SER A 94 -8.00 18.58 4.50
CA SER A 94 -7.42 18.37 5.82
C SER A 94 -6.88 16.94 5.97
N TRP A 95 -6.12 16.69 7.05
CA TRP A 95 -5.62 15.36 7.39
C TRP A 95 -6.75 14.36 7.67
N GLU A 96 -7.85 14.79 8.29
CA GLU A 96 -9.01 13.93 8.59
C GLU A 96 -9.68 13.42 7.30
N HIS A 97 -9.61 14.18 6.21
CA HIS A 97 -10.07 13.70 4.90
C HIS A 97 -9.16 12.61 4.33
N LEU A 98 -7.87 12.62 4.65
CA LEU A 98 -6.96 11.52 4.27
C LEU A 98 -7.26 10.25 5.04
N MET A 99 -7.69 10.36 6.29
CA MET A 99 -8.08 9.21 7.11
C MET A 99 -9.31 8.48 6.58
N THR A 100 -10.16 9.20 5.85
CA THR A 100 -11.45 8.70 5.37
C THR A 100 -11.52 8.56 3.85
N THR A 101 -10.48 9.01 3.13
CA THR A 101 -10.45 8.89 1.67
C THR A 101 -10.14 7.46 1.25
N GLU A 102 -11.06 6.87 0.50
CA GLU A 102 -10.86 5.60 -0.18
C GLU A 102 -10.53 5.83 -1.67
N VAL A 103 -9.69 6.83 -1.96
CA VAL A 103 -9.24 7.15 -3.34
C VAL A 103 -8.59 5.94 -4.01
N MET A 104 -8.01 5.06 -3.22
CA MET A 104 -7.37 3.84 -3.66
C MET A 104 -7.60 2.68 -2.69
N ARG A 105 -7.50 1.47 -3.21
CA ARG A 105 -7.33 0.21 -2.49
C ARG A 105 -6.16 -0.54 -3.10
N ALA A 106 -5.22 -0.98 -2.26
CA ALA A 106 -4.09 -1.80 -2.67
C ALA A 106 -4.32 -3.22 -2.21
N ASP A 107 -3.95 -4.16 -3.05
CA ASP A 107 -4.07 -5.56 -2.71
C ASP A 107 -2.79 -6.26 -3.13
N LEU A 108 -2.47 -7.29 -2.36
CA LEU A 108 -1.33 -8.13 -2.63
C LEU A 108 -1.50 -8.84 -3.99
N THR A 109 -0.39 -9.00 -4.69
CA THR A 109 -0.32 -9.84 -5.88
C THR A 109 0.24 -11.22 -5.51
N PRO A 110 0.16 -12.22 -6.41
CA PRO A 110 0.87 -13.48 -6.19
C PRO A 110 2.38 -13.29 -5.93
N LEU A 111 3.02 -12.34 -6.61
CA LEU A 111 4.43 -12.02 -6.37
C LEU A 111 4.64 -11.36 -4.99
N GLY A 112 3.66 -10.58 -4.52
CA GLY A 112 3.63 -10.03 -3.18
C GLY A 112 3.51 -11.11 -2.10
N GLU A 113 2.64 -12.10 -2.30
CA GLU A 113 2.47 -13.27 -1.41
C GLU A 113 3.74 -14.12 -1.33
N GLU A 114 4.36 -14.40 -2.50
CA GLU A 114 5.65 -15.09 -2.58
C GLU A 114 6.71 -14.32 -1.79
N ARG A 115 6.77 -13.00 -1.97
CA ARG A 115 7.72 -12.14 -1.26
C ARG A 115 7.49 -12.14 0.24
N LEU A 116 6.24 -12.08 0.70
CA LEU A 116 5.90 -12.16 2.12
C LEU A 116 6.35 -13.51 2.72
N THR A 117 6.14 -14.61 2.00
CA THR A 117 6.59 -15.94 2.40
C THR A 117 8.11 -16.04 2.54
N GLU A 118 8.86 -15.43 1.63
CA GLU A 118 10.33 -15.34 1.71
C GLU A 118 10.78 -14.59 2.97
N LEU A 119 10.14 -13.44 3.24
CA LEU A 119 10.45 -12.59 4.39
C LEU A 119 10.21 -13.36 5.71
N ALA A 120 9.04 -13.98 5.86
CA ALA A 120 8.70 -14.79 7.04
C ALA A 120 9.61 -16.02 7.23
N SER A 121 10.21 -16.53 6.15
CA SER A 121 11.16 -17.65 6.21
C SER A 121 12.57 -17.19 6.58
N SER A 122 12.93 -15.95 6.25
CA SER A 122 14.24 -15.36 6.55
C SER A 122 14.41 -14.91 8.01
N GLU A 123 13.32 -14.65 8.71
CA GLU A 123 13.32 -14.25 10.13
C GLU A 123 13.43 -15.44 11.12
N ARG A 124 13.31 -16.69 10.64
CA ARG A 124 13.52 -17.88 11.47
C ARG A 124 15.00 -18.25 11.51
N PRO A 125 15.69 -18.20 12.66
CA PRO A 125 17.00 -18.83 12.77
C PRO A 125 16.81 -20.34 12.64
N VAL A 126 17.28 -20.90 11.54
CA VAL A 126 17.55 -22.34 11.44
C VAL A 126 18.73 -22.59 12.37
N ASN A 127 18.47 -22.92 13.64
CA ASN A 127 19.48 -23.55 14.48
C ASN A 127 19.78 -24.92 13.85
N PRO A 128 21.00 -25.18 13.33
CA PRO A 128 21.39 -26.54 13.05
C PRO A 128 21.56 -27.21 14.41
N VAL A 129 20.72 -28.19 14.69
CA VAL A 129 20.97 -29.15 15.76
C VAL A 129 22.24 -29.90 15.35
N GLN A 130 23.34 -29.66 16.07
CA GLN A 130 24.52 -30.53 16.11
C GLN A 130 24.56 -31.25 17.45
#